data_AF-A0A1Z9M152-F1
#
_entry.id   AF-A0A1Z9M152-F1
#
_cell.length_a   1.000
_cell.length_b   1.000
_cell.length_c   1.000
_cell.angle_alpha   90.00
_cell.angle_beta   90.00
_cell.angle_gamma   90.00
#
_symmetry.space_group_name_H-M   'P 1'
#
loop_
_entity.id
_entity.type
_entity.pdbx_description
1 polymer ?
#
loop_
_entity_poly.entity_id
_entity_poly.type
_entity_poly.pdbx_seq_one_letter_code
_entity_poly.pdbx_strand_id
1 'polypeptide(L)'
;MFCLFFVLSCSKVPTDDIPLVESQGTSVTFNVNMSYQIEIGSFNPEINFLDVAGSFNGWCEPCNNHILVSTDNSIYSITLDNLASGEQIQFKFRVDGEWSKGEFPGLDNNRSYTILDGSNILDYWFNDQGGD
;
A
#
# COMPACT_ATOMS: atom_id res chain seq x y z
N MET A 1 6.83 -69.64 20.27
CA MET A 1 6.09 -68.82 21.26
C MET A 1 5.16 -67.92 20.47
N PHE A 2 3.87 -68.21 20.53
CA PHE A 2 2.79 -67.48 19.88
C PHE A 2 2.35 -66.32 20.79
N CYS A 3 2.11 -65.14 20.22
CA CYS A 3 1.17 -64.11 20.71
C CYS A 3 0.76 -63.34 19.44
N LEU A 4 -0.36 -63.61 18.77
CA LEU A 4 -1.76 -63.42 19.12
C LEU A 4 -2.17 -61.94 19.32
N PHE A 5 -2.74 -61.40 18.22
CA PHE A 5 -3.72 -60.33 18.01
C PHE A 5 -3.73 -59.07 18.90
N PHE A 6 -3.79 -57.89 18.27
CA PHE A 6 -5.01 -57.06 18.25
C PHE A 6 -4.95 -56.08 17.08
N VAL A 7 -5.91 -56.20 16.16
CA VAL A 7 -6.26 -55.17 15.18
C VAL A 7 -7.07 -54.10 15.91
N LEU A 8 -6.61 -52.85 15.91
CA LEU A 8 -7.49 -51.69 16.11
C LEU A 8 -7.48 -50.84 14.83
N SER A 9 -8.69 -50.69 14.33
CA SER A 9 -9.12 -49.85 13.23
C SER A 9 -9.07 -48.35 13.57
N CYS A 10 -9.15 -47.55 12.51
CA CYS A 10 -9.26 -46.08 12.41
C CYS A 10 -7.91 -45.35 12.49
N SER A 11 -7.58 -44.39 11.63
CA SER A 11 -8.41 -43.58 10.72
C SER A 11 -7.55 -43.13 9.54
N LYS A 12 -8.16 -43.08 8.37
CA LYS A 12 -7.60 -42.39 7.21
C LYS A 12 -7.53 -40.90 7.59
N VAL A 13 -6.32 -40.35 7.69
CA VAL A 13 -6.14 -38.92 7.45
C VAL A 13 -5.57 -38.85 6.04
N PRO A 14 -6.39 -38.55 5.01
CA PRO A 14 -5.84 -37.93 3.82
C PRO A 14 -5.20 -36.64 4.32
N THR A 15 -3.88 -36.54 4.25
CA THR A 15 -3.25 -35.24 4.29
C THR A 15 -3.76 -34.54 3.04
N ASP A 16 -4.79 -33.71 3.22
CA ASP A 16 -5.04 -32.60 2.34
C ASP A 16 -3.77 -31.76 2.41
N ASP A 17 -2.79 -32.13 1.59
CA ASP A 17 -1.76 -31.22 1.10
C ASP A 17 -2.51 -30.22 0.23
N ILE A 18 -3.34 -29.38 0.87
CA ILE A 18 -3.73 -28.10 0.31
C ILE A 18 -2.37 -27.43 0.15
N PRO A 19 -1.91 -27.17 -1.09
CA PRO A 19 -0.75 -26.30 -1.24
C PRO A 19 -1.15 -25.06 -0.47
N LEU A 20 -0.32 -24.63 0.49
CA LEU A 20 -0.44 -23.30 1.04
C LEU A 20 -0.41 -22.40 -0.20
N VAL A 21 -1.59 -22.01 -0.67
CA VAL A 21 -1.74 -20.88 -1.56
C VAL A 21 -1.33 -19.76 -0.63
N GLU A 22 -0.02 -19.52 -0.60
CA GLU A 22 0.48 -18.21 -0.31
C GLU A 22 -0.25 -17.37 -1.34
N SER A 23 -1.34 -16.75 -0.88
CA SER A 23 -1.91 -15.60 -1.54
C SER A 23 -0.70 -14.71 -1.73
N GLN A 24 -0.13 -14.72 -2.94
CA GLN A 24 0.94 -13.81 -3.28
C GLN A 24 0.27 -12.45 -3.14
N GLY A 25 0.47 -11.85 -1.96
CA GLY A 25 -0.36 -10.77 -1.47
C GLY A 25 -0.43 -9.71 -2.54
N THR A 26 -1.64 -9.28 -2.90
CA THR A 26 -1.76 -8.16 -3.81
C THR A 26 -1.29 -6.92 -3.06
N SER A 27 -0.31 -6.24 -3.65
CA SER A 27 0.34 -5.07 -3.04
C SER A 27 0.31 -3.88 -3.97
N VAL A 28 0.30 -2.69 -3.37
CA VAL A 28 0.41 -1.41 -4.06
C VAL A 28 1.57 -0.64 -3.48
N THR A 29 2.58 -0.37 -4.28
CA THR A 29 3.68 0.54 -3.96
C THR A 29 3.40 1.90 -4.58
N PHE A 30 3.26 2.92 -3.76
CA PHE A 30 3.22 4.31 -4.20
C PHE A 30 4.64 4.88 -4.19
N ASN A 31 5.05 5.48 -5.29
CA ASN A 31 6.25 6.30 -5.37
C ASN A 31 5.84 7.72 -5.77
N VAL A 32 6.21 8.70 -4.95
CA VAL A 32 5.81 10.10 -5.15
C VAL A 32 7.05 10.96 -5.31
N ASN A 33 7.18 11.60 -6.47
CA ASN A 33 8.23 12.55 -6.75
C ASN A 33 7.87 13.91 -6.16
N MET A 34 8.69 14.36 -5.21
CA MET A 34 8.57 15.63 -4.51
C MET A 34 9.55 16.69 -5.03
N SER A 35 10.38 16.39 -6.03
CA SER A 35 11.46 17.29 -6.48
C SER A 35 10.97 18.68 -6.88
N TYR A 36 9.86 18.79 -7.61
CA TYR A 36 9.27 20.09 -7.95
C TYR A 36 8.81 20.87 -6.71
N GLN A 37 8.17 20.20 -5.75
CA GLN A 37 7.70 20.83 -4.51
C GLN A 37 8.87 21.30 -3.64
N ILE A 38 9.98 20.56 -3.64
CA ILE A 38 11.24 20.93 -2.99
C ILE A 38 11.85 22.16 -3.69
N GLU A 39 11.91 22.16 -5.02
CA GLU A 39 12.47 23.26 -5.82
C GLU A 39 11.76 24.58 -5.56
N ILE A 40 10.42 24.57 -5.49
CA ILE A 40 9.62 25.78 -5.21
C ILE A 40 9.52 26.11 -3.71
N GLY A 41 10.17 25.35 -2.84
CA GLY A 41 10.16 25.53 -1.38
C GLY A 41 8.82 25.24 -0.71
N SER A 42 7.91 24.53 -1.38
CA SER A 42 6.62 24.11 -0.81
C SER A 42 6.71 22.83 0.02
N PHE A 43 7.85 22.14 -0.04
CA PHE A 43 8.16 20.98 0.79
C PHE A 43 9.63 21.04 1.22
N ASN A 44 9.90 20.95 2.53
CA ASN A 44 11.25 20.86 3.06
C ASN A 44 11.50 19.43 3.60
N PRO A 45 12.41 18.65 2.96
CA PRO A 45 12.64 17.25 3.34
C PRO A 45 13.27 17.07 4.72
N GLU A 46 13.81 18.13 5.35
CA GLU A 46 14.39 18.05 6.70
C GLU A 46 13.34 18.09 7.81
N ILE A 47 12.14 18.62 7.54
CA ILE A 47 11.11 18.87 8.57
C ILE A 47 9.73 18.36 8.20
N ASN A 48 9.42 18.24 6.90
CA ASN A 48 8.12 17.77 6.44
C ASN A 48 8.13 16.26 6.20
N PHE A 49 6.95 15.65 6.33
CA PHE A 49 6.72 14.28 5.90
C PHE A 49 5.56 14.23 4.91
N LEU A 50 5.51 13.12 4.17
CA LEU A 50 4.45 12.82 3.21
C LEU A 50 3.65 11.63 3.72
N ASP A 51 2.32 11.71 3.69
CA ASP A 51 1.43 10.60 4.00
C ASP A 51 0.39 10.38 2.90
N VAL A 52 -0.26 9.22 2.94
CA VAL A 52 -1.36 8.87 2.03
C VAL A 52 -2.63 8.53 2.82
N ALA A 53 -3.71 9.24 2.51
CA ALA A 53 -5.05 8.95 3.00
C ALA A 53 -5.91 8.41 1.85
N GLY A 54 -6.72 7.38 2.10
CA GLY A 54 -7.54 6.77 1.07
C GLY A 54 -8.61 5.81 1.59
N SER A 55 -9.35 5.20 0.68
CA SER A 55 -10.41 4.23 1.01
C SER A 55 -9.90 3.04 1.82
N PHE A 56 -8.66 2.59 1.56
CA PHE A 56 -8.01 1.47 2.22
C PHE A 56 -7.66 1.73 3.70
N ASN A 57 -7.62 2.99 4.14
CA ASN A 57 -7.35 3.35 5.54
C ASN A 57 -8.41 4.27 6.16
N GLY A 58 -9.61 4.30 5.54
CA GLY A 58 -10.74 5.07 6.04
C GLY A 58 -10.49 6.59 6.05
N TRP A 59 -9.68 7.11 5.13
CA TRP A 59 -9.29 8.52 5.07
C TRP A 59 -8.68 9.03 6.38
N CYS A 60 -7.69 8.31 6.92
CA CYS A 60 -7.18 8.52 8.28
C CYS A 60 -6.78 9.96 8.64
N GLU A 61 -6.94 10.29 9.93
CA GLU A 61 -6.53 11.56 10.54
C GLU A 61 -6.20 11.35 12.04
N PRO A 62 -4.91 11.34 12.44
CA PRO A 62 -3.70 11.34 11.61
C PRO A 62 -3.39 9.95 11.00
N CYS A 63 -2.67 9.93 9.88
CA CYS A 63 -2.23 8.71 9.20
C CYS A 63 -0.89 8.16 9.71
N ASN A 64 -0.77 7.91 11.01
CA ASN A 64 0.52 7.53 11.64
C ASN A 64 1.21 6.29 11.04
N ASN A 65 0.43 5.38 10.41
CA ASN A 65 0.94 4.14 9.83
C ASN A 65 1.05 4.17 8.29
N HIS A 66 0.75 5.31 7.65
CA HIS A 66 0.76 5.45 6.19
C HIS A 66 1.65 6.64 5.76
N ILE A 67 2.79 6.79 6.42
CA ILE A 67 3.82 7.78 6.12
C ILE A 67 4.75 7.18 5.05
N LEU A 68 5.00 7.93 3.99
CA LEU A 68 5.92 7.56 2.93
C LEU A 68 7.36 7.82 3.39
N VAL A 69 8.25 6.88 3.09
CA VAL A 69 9.66 6.94 3.45
C VAL A 69 10.44 7.56 2.29
N SER A 70 11.28 8.55 2.59
CA SER A 70 12.18 9.12 1.59
C SER A 70 13.13 8.05 1.06
N THR A 71 13.28 8.03 -0.25
CA THR A 71 14.30 7.27 -0.99
C THR A 71 15.21 8.27 -1.71
N ASP A 72 16.07 7.80 -2.61
CA ASP A 72 16.95 8.68 -3.39
C ASP A 72 16.16 9.59 -4.35
N ASN A 73 16.79 10.68 -4.81
CA ASN A 73 16.27 11.58 -5.86
C ASN A 73 14.88 12.18 -5.57
N SER A 74 14.61 12.55 -4.31
CA SER A 74 13.35 13.19 -3.89
C SER A 74 12.09 12.35 -4.11
N ILE A 75 12.24 11.03 -4.21
CA ILE A 75 11.13 10.09 -4.27
C ILE A 75 10.78 9.61 -2.87
N TYR A 76 9.49 9.62 -2.53
CA TYR A 76 8.95 9.08 -1.28
C TYR A 76 8.11 7.85 -1.58
N SER A 77 8.28 6.77 -0.80
CA SER A 77 7.67 5.46 -1.10
C SER A 77 6.97 4.81 0.09
N ILE A 78 5.87 4.11 -0.18
CA ILE A 78 5.22 3.19 0.75
C ILE A 78 4.62 2.00 -0.01
N THR A 79 4.72 0.80 0.56
CA THR A 79 4.04 -0.40 0.06
C THR A 79 2.91 -0.78 1.01
N LEU A 80 1.72 -0.98 0.45
CA LEU A 80 0.55 -1.51 1.12
C LEU A 80 0.34 -2.96 0.68
N ASP A 81 0.34 -3.88 1.63
CA ASP A 81 0.13 -5.30 1.38
C ASP A 81 -1.30 -5.74 1.73
N ASN A 82 -1.66 -6.95 1.29
CA ASN A 82 -2.94 -7.60 1.58
C ASN A 82 -4.17 -6.83 1.07
N LEU A 83 -4.03 -6.15 -0.07
CA LEU A 83 -5.15 -5.47 -0.72
C LEU A 83 -5.96 -6.45 -1.58
N ALA A 84 -7.21 -6.10 -1.88
CA ALA A 84 -8.06 -6.92 -2.73
C ALA A 84 -7.88 -6.55 -4.20
N SER A 85 -7.48 -7.51 -5.03
CA SER A 85 -7.49 -7.34 -6.48
C SER A 85 -8.90 -7.09 -7.01
N GLY A 86 -9.01 -6.24 -8.03
CA GLY A 86 -10.26 -5.75 -8.58
C GLY A 86 -10.91 -4.64 -7.76
N GLU A 87 -10.43 -4.35 -6.54
CA GLU A 87 -10.90 -3.22 -5.76
C GLU A 87 -10.49 -1.90 -6.42
N GLN A 88 -11.44 -0.96 -6.49
CA GLN A 88 -11.13 0.42 -6.83
C GLN A 88 -10.83 1.20 -5.55
N ILE A 89 -9.61 1.69 -5.43
CA ILE A 89 -9.20 2.58 -4.35
C ILE A 89 -9.29 4.03 -4.80
N GLN A 90 -9.54 4.91 -3.83
CA GLN A 90 -9.35 6.35 -3.95
C GLN A 90 -8.36 6.81 -2.89
N PHE A 91 -7.53 7.79 -3.23
CA PHE A 91 -6.49 8.27 -2.32
C PHE A 91 -6.02 9.69 -2.64
N LYS A 92 -5.30 10.27 -1.69
CA LYS A 92 -4.68 11.59 -1.77
C LYS A 92 -3.38 11.62 -0.96
N PHE A 93 -2.30 12.12 -1.55
CA PHE A 93 -1.06 12.44 -0.83
C PHE A 93 -1.16 13.77 -0.11
N ARG A 94 -0.60 13.87 1.10
CA ARG A 94 -0.63 15.10 1.92
C ARG A 94 0.72 15.38 2.54
N VAL A 95 1.02 16.67 2.68
CA VAL A 95 2.17 17.12 3.46
C VAL A 95 1.75 17.30 4.92
N ASP A 96 2.54 16.75 5.83
CA ASP A 96 2.36 16.82 7.29
C ASP A 96 1.00 16.28 7.81
N GLY A 97 0.32 15.40 7.06
CA GLY A 97 -1.02 14.94 7.43
C GLY A 97 -2.11 15.99 7.28
N GLU A 98 -1.83 17.14 6.64
CA GLU A 98 -2.76 18.26 6.56
C GLU A 98 -3.59 18.23 5.27
N TRP A 99 -4.92 18.23 5.40
CA TRP A 99 -5.83 18.29 4.24
C TRP A 99 -5.66 19.58 3.40
N SER A 100 -5.32 20.70 4.03
CA SER A 100 -5.01 21.96 3.33
C SER A 100 -3.73 21.92 2.51
N LYS A 101 -2.86 20.94 2.77
CA LYS A 101 -1.62 20.68 2.03
C LYS A 101 -1.70 19.34 1.26
N GLY A 102 -2.92 18.86 1.01
CA GLY A 102 -3.16 17.72 0.14
C GLY A 102 -2.90 18.05 -1.32
N GLU A 103 -2.55 17.04 -2.10
CA GLU A 103 -2.46 17.21 -3.55
C GLU A 103 -3.82 17.58 -4.16
N PHE A 104 -3.78 18.39 -5.22
CA PHE A 104 -4.91 19.01 -5.92
C PHE A 104 -5.80 19.86 -5.00
N PRO A 105 -5.83 21.20 -5.17
CA PRO A 105 -6.70 22.04 -4.35
C PRO A 105 -8.17 21.76 -4.64
N GLY A 106 -8.98 21.63 -3.58
CA GLY A 106 -10.42 21.41 -3.66
C GLY A 106 -10.90 20.08 -3.08
N LEU A 107 -12.22 19.89 -3.11
CA LEU A 107 -12.89 18.64 -2.73
C LEU A 107 -13.07 17.74 -3.96
N ASP A 108 -13.18 16.44 -3.73
CA ASP A 108 -13.60 15.44 -4.73
C ASP A 108 -12.67 15.25 -5.95
N ASN A 109 -11.40 15.64 -5.83
CA ASN A 109 -10.36 15.46 -6.84
C ASN A 109 -9.34 14.37 -6.42
N ASN A 110 -9.82 13.30 -5.80
CA ASN A 110 -8.99 12.18 -5.37
C ASN A 110 -8.44 11.43 -6.58
N ARG A 111 -7.23 10.88 -6.45
CA ARG A 111 -6.73 9.88 -7.39
C ARG A 111 -7.56 8.60 -7.24
N SER A 112 -7.66 7.82 -8.31
CA SER A 112 -8.30 6.50 -8.28
C SER A 112 -7.50 5.47 -9.05
N TYR A 113 -7.47 4.24 -8.54
CA TYR A 113 -6.78 3.12 -9.16
C TYR A 113 -7.56 1.83 -8.92
N THR A 114 -7.62 0.95 -9.93
CA THR A 114 -8.15 -0.41 -9.78
C THR A 114 -6.97 -1.35 -9.58
N ILE A 115 -6.96 -2.00 -8.42
CA ILE A 115 -5.88 -2.91 -8.02
C ILE A 115 -5.87 -4.14 -8.93
N LEU A 116 -4.70 -4.48 -9.48
CA LEU A 116 -4.48 -5.68 -10.26
C LEU A 116 -3.92 -6.80 -9.38
N ASP A 117 -4.09 -8.05 -9.79
CA ASP A 117 -3.47 -9.20 -9.11
C ASP A 117 -1.94 -9.03 -9.04
N GLY A 118 -1.37 -9.26 -7.85
CA GLY A 118 0.07 -9.22 -7.61
C GLY A 118 0.59 -7.83 -7.24
N SER A 119 1.79 -7.48 -7.72
CA SER A 119 2.46 -6.23 -7.37
C SER A 119 2.07 -5.11 -8.32
N ASN A 120 1.57 -4.01 -7.76
CA ASN A 120 1.21 -2.79 -8.48
C ASN A 120 2.20 -1.68 -8.08
N ILE A 121 2.85 -1.05 -9.05
CA ILE A 121 3.77 0.07 -8.82
C ILE A 121 3.13 1.31 -9.43
N LEU A 122 2.91 2.33 -8.62
CA LEU A 122 2.23 3.57 -8.99
C LEU A 122 3.17 4.76 -8.75
N ASP A 123 3.71 5.29 -9.84
CA ASP A 123 4.59 6.44 -9.83
C ASP A 123 3.81 7.72 -10.10
N TYR A 124 3.93 8.72 -9.22
CA TYR A 124 3.25 10.01 -9.33
C TYR A 124 4.20 11.17 -9.08
N TRP A 125 3.90 12.31 -9.70
CA TRP A 125 4.40 13.60 -9.25
C TRP A 125 3.39 14.22 -8.31
N PHE A 126 3.85 14.84 -7.21
CA PHE A 126 2.92 15.55 -6.33
C PHE A 126 2.25 16.71 -7.09
N ASN A 127 0.92 16.81 -7.01
CA ASN A 127 0.09 17.71 -7.83
C ASN A 127 0.18 17.49 -9.35
N ASP A 128 0.74 16.37 -9.82
CA ASP A 128 1.10 16.17 -11.24
C ASP A 128 2.03 17.28 -11.79
N GLN A 129 2.87 17.85 -10.92
CA GLN A 129 3.79 18.92 -11.27
C GLN A 129 5.23 18.41 -11.29
N GLY A 130 5.88 18.46 -12.45
CA GLY A 130 7.32 18.24 -12.59
C GLY A 130 7.77 17.26 -13.69
N GLY A 131 6.88 16.63 -14.45
CA GLY A 131 7.29 15.89 -15.65
C GLY A 131 6.16 15.16 -16.39
N ASP A 132 6.31 15.11 -17.72
CA ASP A 132 5.38 14.68 -18.79
C ASP A 132 4.82 13.25 -18.68
#